data_AF-A0A399ZA46-F1
#
_entry.id   AF-A0A399ZA46-F1
#
_cell.length_a   1.000
_cell.length_b   1.000
_cell.length_c   1.000
_cell.angle_alpha   90.00
_cell.angle_beta   90.00
_cell.angle_gamma   90.00
#
_symmetry.space_group_name_H-M   'P 1'
#
loop_
_entity.id
_entity.type
_entity.pdbx_description
1 polymer ?
#
loop_
_entity_poly.entity_id
_entity_poly.type
_entity_poly.pdbx_seq_one_letter_code
_entity_poly.pdbx_strand_id
1 'polypeptide(L)' 'QLYDVFAGGAVARPSTVTGEAYNEVSTIYFTEVNKVLTGQQDGQQAVESIESQLQSLLQ' A
#
# COMPACT_ATOMS: atom_id res chain seq x y z
N GLN A 1 -15.31 -7.32 -25.29
CA GLN A 1 -15.74 -7.61 -23.92
C GLN A 1 -14.76 -6.94 -22.95
N LEU A 2 -15.22 -6.42 -21.82
CA LEU A 2 -14.35 -5.90 -20.75
C LEU A 2 -13.72 -7.08 -19.99
N TYR A 3 -12.42 -7.00 -19.69
CA TYR A 3 -11.72 -8.00 -18.87
C TYR A 3 -12.30 -8.06 -17.44
N ASP A 4 -12.23 -9.22 -16.77
CA ASP A 4 -12.77 -9.45 -15.41
C ASP A 4 -12.27 -8.44 -14.36
N VAL A 5 -11.04 -7.95 -14.51
CA VAL A 5 -10.49 -6.85 -13.69
C VAL A 5 -11.38 -5.60 -13.72
N PHE A 6 -12.08 -5.34 -14.82
CA PHE A 6 -13.01 -4.22 -14.96
C PHE A 6 -14.47 -4.56 -14.63
N ALA A 7 -14.78 -5.82 -14.30
CA ALA A 7 -16.14 -6.31 -14.01
C ALA A 7 -16.37 -6.66 -12.53
N GLY A 8 -15.40 -6.37 -11.64
CA GLY A 8 -15.50 -6.65 -10.21
C GLY A 8 -14.18 -7.00 -9.53
N GLY A 9 -13.09 -7.17 -10.30
CA GLY A 9 -11.74 -7.40 -9.76
C GLY A 9 -10.95 -6.13 -9.38
N ALA A 10 -11.43 -4.94 -9.74
CA ALA A 10 -10.75 -3.69 -9.44
C ALA A 10 -11.09 -3.19 -8.03
N VAL A 11 -10.06 -2.91 -7.26
CA VAL A 11 -10.19 -2.22 -5.97
C VAL A 11 -9.86 -0.75 -6.18
N ALA A 12 -10.69 0.14 -5.62
CA ALA A 12 -10.42 1.57 -5.66
C ALA A 12 -9.12 1.90 -4.91
N ARG A 13 -8.35 2.85 -5.42
CA ARG A 13 -7.20 3.40 -4.69
C ARG A 13 -7.68 4.04 -3.38
N PRO A 14 -6.93 3.97 -2.29
CA PRO A 14 -7.36 4.49 -0.98
C PRO A 14 -7.38 6.02 -0.88
N SER A 15 -7.47 6.76 -2.00
CA SER A 15 -7.45 8.23 -2.00
C SER A 15 -8.62 8.86 -1.24
N THR A 16 -9.78 8.19 -1.19
CA THR A 16 -10.93 8.66 -0.42
C THR A 16 -10.67 8.67 1.09
N VAL A 17 -9.93 7.68 1.61
CA VAL A 17 -9.67 7.55 3.05
C VAL A 17 -8.39 8.27 3.48
N THR A 18 -7.39 8.39 2.59
CA THR A 18 -6.11 9.02 2.91
C THR A 18 -6.08 10.52 2.63
N GLY A 19 -6.96 11.03 1.76
CA GLY A 19 -7.03 12.45 1.41
C GLY A 19 -5.67 13.00 0.94
N GLU A 20 -5.23 14.09 1.55
CA GLU A 20 -3.95 14.76 1.25
C GLU A 20 -2.73 13.85 1.46
N ALA A 21 -2.80 12.91 2.40
CA ALA A 21 -1.71 11.97 2.72
C ALA A 21 -1.58 10.81 1.71
N TYR A 22 -2.33 10.82 0.60
CA TYR A 22 -2.33 9.72 -0.37
C TYR A 22 -0.94 9.41 -0.95
N ASN A 23 -0.12 10.45 -1.17
CA ASN A 23 1.22 10.29 -1.75
C ASN A 23 2.17 9.62 -0.74
N GLU A 24 2.11 10.03 0.51
CA GLU A 24 2.89 9.49 1.62
C GLU A 24 2.50 8.03 1.88
N VAL A 25 1.20 7.73 1.93
CA VAL A 25 0.69 6.36 2.04
C VAL A 25 1.18 5.49 0.89
N SER A 26 1.07 5.98 -0.35
CA SER A 26 1.57 5.25 -1.53
C SER A 26 3.08 5.01 -1.45
N THR A 27 3.82 5.97 -0.87
CA THR A 27 5.26 5.90 -0.67
C THR A 27 5.67 4.84 0.33
N ILE A 28 4.96 4.74 1.45
CA ILE A 28 5.14 3.68 2.44
C ILE A 28 4.94 2.32 1.77
N TYR A 29 3.83 2.12 1.06
CA TYR A 29 3.55 0.84 0.40
C TYR A 29 4.62 0.45 -0.63
N PHE A 30 4.98 1.33 -1.57
CA PHE A 30 5.94 0.93 -2.62
C PHE A 30 7.33 0.68 -2.03
N THR A 31 7.71 1.40 -0.98
CA THR A 31 9.02 1.26 -0.32
C THR A 31 9.12 -0.09 0.38
N GLU A 32 8.14 -0.44 1.21
CA GLU A 32 8.16 -1.70 1.95
C GLU A 32 8.01 -2.91 1.02
N VAL A 33 7.21 -2.80 -0.05
CA VAL A 33 7.13 -3.83 -1.10
C VAL A 33 8.46 -3.97 -1.85
N ASN A 34 9.14 -2.87 -2.17
CA ASN A 34 10.45 -2.93 -2.83
C ASN A 34 11.49 -3.65 -1.95
N LYS A 35 11.49 -3.42 -0.64
CA LYS A 35 12.37 -4.12 0.30
C LYS A 35 12.13 -5.63 0.30
N VAL A 36 10.87 -6.08 0.20
CA VAL A 36 10.55 -7.51 0.04
C VAL A 36 11.09 -8.06 -1.27
N LEU A 37 10.80 -7.38 -2.38
CA LEU A 37 11.22 -7.82 -3.72
C LEU A 37 12.74 -7.83 -3.92
N THR A 38 13.46 -7.01 -3.14
CA THR A 38 14.93 -6.94 -3.16
C THR A 38 15.60 -7.79 -2.06
N GLY A 39 14.82 -8.56 -1.30
CA GLY A 39 15.32 -9.48 -0.27
C GLY A 39 15.86 -8.80 0.99
N GLN A 40 15.50 -7.55 1.25
CA GLN A 40 15.92 -6.80 2.45
C GLN A 40 15.11 -7.18 3.70
N GLN A 41 13.88 -7.67 3.51
CA GLN A 41 13.01 -8.15 4.58
C GLN A 41 12.02 -9.19 4.04
N ASP A 42 11.38 -9.95 4.91
CA ASP A 42 10.27 -10.82 4.54
C ASP A 42 8.92 -10.08 4.50
N GLY A 43 7.89 -10.77 4.01
CA GLY A 43 6.55 -10.19 3.86
C GLY A 43 5.88 -9.83 5.18
N GLN A 44 6.17 -10.56 6.27
CA GLN A 44 5.59 -10.28 7.58
C GLN A 44 6.19 -8.98 8.15
N GLN A 45 7.52 -8.85 8.12
CA GLN A 45 8.23 -7.64 8.54
C GLN A 45 7.77 -6.40 7.77
N ALA A 46 7.49 -6.56 6.47
CA ALA A 46 7.01 -5.47 5.63
C ALA A 46 5.61 -4.99 6.05
N VAL A 47 4.64 -5.90 6.27
CA VAL A 47 3.28 -5.48 6.65
C VAL A 47 3.23 -4.87 8.06
N GLU A 48 4.03 -5.38 9.00
CA GLU A 48 4.20 -4.79 10.33
C GLU A 48 4.81 -3.38 10.25
N SER A 49 5.81 -3.19 9.37
CA SER A 49 6.43 -1.88 9.12
C SER A 49 5.48 -0.90 8.45
N ILE A 50 4.65 -1.37 7.50
CA ILE A 50 3.60 -0.55 6.86
C ILE A 50 2.60 -0.09 7.92
N GLU A 51 2.10 -1.01 8.75
CA GLU A 51 1.13 -0.67 9.80
C GLU A 51 1.68 0.40 10.75
N SER A 52 2.90 0.22 11.26
CA SER A 52 3.52 1.19 12.17
C SER A 52 3.69 2.57 11.52
N GLN A 53 4.11 2.63 10.25
CA GLN A 53 4.29 3.89 9.54
C GLN A 53 2.95 4.59 9.24
N LEU A 54 1.92 3.83 8.86
CA LEU A 54 0.58 4.37 8.61
C LEU A 54 -0.06 4.90 9.89
N GLN A 55 0.07 4.18 11.01
CA GLN A 55 -0.39 4.66 12.30
C GLN A 55 0.29 5.96 12.70
N SER A 56 1.61 6.09 12.48
CA SER A 56 2.33 7.34 12.75
C SER A 56 1.95 8.50 11.83
N LEU A 57 1.52 8.21 10.59
CA LEU A 57 1.17 9.23 9.60
C LEU A 57 -0.27 9.73 9.72
N LEU A 58 -1.20 8.86 10.15
CA LEU A 58 -2.65 9.10 10.11
C LEU A 58 -3.28 9.37 11.48
N GLN A 59 -2.50 9.31 12.57
CA GLN A 59 -2.91 9.75 13.90
C GLN A 59 -2.80 11.28 14.05
#